data_AF-C0FNK9-F1
#
_entry.id   AF-C0FNK9-F1
#
_cell.length_a   1.000
_cell.length_b   1.000
_cell.length_c   1.000
_cell.angle_alpha   90.00
_cell.angle_beta   90.00
_cell.angle_gamma   90.00
#
_symmetry.space_group_name_H-M   'P 1'
#
loop_
_entity.id
_entity.type
_entity.pdbx_description
1 polymer ?
#
loop_
_entity_poly.entity_id
_entity_poly.type
_entity_poly.pdbx_seq_one_letter_code
_entity_poly.pdbx_strand_id
1 'polypeptide(L)'
;MITEDLLEQLAGYCDEFLVHAVDVEGKASGIEEELVRLLGSWGKIPVTYAGGVGNFDDLTKLRKLGKNRLNVTIGSALDLFGGTMSYEKVKEFCRE
;
A
#
# COMPACT_ATOMS: atom_id res chain seq x y z
N MET A 1 -9.34 13.77 4.06
CA MET A 1 -7.92 13.38 4.09
C MET A 1 -7.69 12.58 5.35
N ILE A 2 -6.96 11.46 5.29
CA ILE A 2 -6.65 10.65 6.48
C ILE A 2 -5.66 11.43 7.36
N THR A 3 -5.83 11.37 8.67
CA THR A 3 -4.94 11.98 9.68
C THR A 3 -4.56 10.96 10.75
N GLU A 4 -3.47 11.18 11.47
CA GLU A 4 -3.06 10.31 12.58
C GLU A 4 -4.10 10.28 13.70
N ASP A 5 -4.74 11.41 14.03
CA ASP A 5 -5.80 11.47 15.05
C ASP A 5 -7.01 10.59 14.68
N LEU A 6 -7.38 10.57 13.41
CA LEU A 6 -8.46 9.70 12.93
C LEU A 6 -8.06 8.23 13.03
N LEU A 7 -6.83 7.89 12.65
CA LEU A 7 -6.31 6.52 12.79
C LEU A 7 -6.28 6.09 14.26
N GLU A 8 -5.87 6.98 15.17
CA GLU A 8 -5.86 6.71 16.61
C GLU A 8 -7.26 6.41 17.15
N GLN A 9 -8.24 7.25 16.79
CA GLN A 9 -9.61 7.08 17.22
C GLN A 9 -10.18 5.75 16.71
N LEU A 10 -9.93 5.41 15.44
CA LEU A 10 -10.47 4.21 14.81
C LEU A 10 -9.75 2.93 15.27
N ALA A 11 -8.47 3.00 15.61
CA ALA A 11 -7.69 1.86 16.12
C ALA A 11 -8.24 1.31 17.44
N GLY A 12 -9.01 2.10 18.20
CA GLY A 12 -9.75 1.60 19.37
C GLY A 12 -10.88 0.62 19.03
N TYR A 13 -11.23 0.47 17.75
CA TYR A 13 -12.36 -0.33 17.27
C TYR A 13 -11.96 -1.43 16.26
N CYS A 14 -10.68 -1.59 15.94
CA CYS A 14 -10.19 -2.63 15.04
C CYS A 14 -8.74 -3.04 15.32
N ASP A 15 -8.35 -4.22 14.84
CA ASP A 15 -6.99 -4.76 15.00
C ASP A 15 -6.08 -4.50 13.78
N GLU A 16 -6.64 -4.10 12.63
CA GLU A 16 -5.89 -3.73 11.44
C GLU A 16 -6.64 -2.72 10.56
N PHE A 17 -5.92 -2.07 9.64
CA PHE A 17 -6.51 -1.23 8.60
C PHE A 17 -6.23 -1.76 7.19
N LEU A 18 -7.25 -1.73 6.34
CA LEU A 18 -7.12 -1.80 4.88
C LEU A 18 -7.41 -0.41 4.31
N VAL A 19 -6.37 0.30 3.85
CA VAL A 19 -6.49 1.65 3.31
C VAL A 19 -6.40 1.59 1.79
N HIS A 20 -7.50 1.97 1.13
CA HIS A 20 -7.55 2.01 -0.33
C HIS A 20 -7.31 3.43 -0.86
N ALA A 21 -6.21 3.63 -1.57
CA ALA A 21 -5.93 4.86 -2.30
C ALA A 21 -6.64 4.81 -3.67
N VAL A 22 -7.90 5.27 -3.70
CA VAL A 22 -8.66 5.47 -4.94
C VAL A 22 -8.41 6.89 -5.43
N ASP A 23 -7.77 7.04 -6.59
CA ASP A 23 -7.79 8.31 -7.31
C ASP A 23 -9.08 8.41 -8.13
N VAL A 24 -9.69 9.60 -8.14
CA VAL A 24 -10.97 9.90 -8.80
C VAL A 24 -10.85 10.05 -10.31
N GLU A 25 -9.64 10.00 -10.88
CA GLU A 25 -9.41 10.29 -12.31
C GLU A 25 -8.81 9.14 -13.15
N GLY A 26 -8.71 7.91 -12.65
CA GLY A 26 -8.29 6.76 -13.49
C GLY A 26 -6.88 6.87 -14.10
N LYS A 27 -6.07 7.83 -13.65
CA LYS A 27 -4.65 7.94 -14.00
C LYS A 27 -3.89 7.02 -13.06
N ALA A 28 -3.52 5.85 -13.54
CA ALA A 28 -2.59 4.92 -12.90
C ALA A 28 -1.21 5.59 -12.72
N SER A 29 -1.09 6.51 -11.76
CA SER A 29 0.09 7.36 -11.56
C SER A 29 1.00 6.83 -10.45
N GLY A 30 0.93 5.53 -10.17
CA GLY A 30 1.67 4.88 -9.08
C GLY A 30 0.98 5.03 -7.73
N ILE A 31 1.76 4.83 -6.67
CA ILE A 31 1.31 4.96 -5.27
C ILE A 31 1.14 6.43 -4.86
N GLU A 32 0.22 6.68 -3.92
CA GLU A 32 0.13 7.96 -3.21
C GLU A 32 1.23 8.01 -2.13
N GLU A 33 2.31 8.72 -2.43
CA GLU A 33 3.52 8.76 -1.60
C GLU A 33 3.31 9.43 -0.22
N GLU A 34 2.47 10.46 -0.11
CA GLU A 34 2.23 11.19 1.14
C GLU A 34 1.39 10.36 2.12
N LEU A 35 0.36 9.68 1.62
CA LEU A 35 -0.44 8.72 2.36
C LEU A 35 0.43 7.58 2.87
N VAL A 36 1.30 7.03 2.01
CA VAL A 36 2.23 5.96 2.41
C VAL A 36 3.19 6.44 3.51
N ARG A 37 3.72 7.67 3.44
CA ARG A 37 4.55 8.25 4.51
C ARG A 37 3.78 8.41 5.82
N LEU A 38 2.54 8.87 5.76
CA LEU A 38 1.66 9.05 6.92
C LEU A 38 1.39 7.70 7.60
N LEU A 39 0.93 6.70 6.85
CA LEU A 39 0.61 5.37 7.37
C LEU A 39 1.85 4.68 7.95
N GLY A 40 2.99 4.75 7.24
CA GLY A 40 4.26 4.18 7.70
C GLY A 40 4.83 4.86 8.95
N SER A 41 4.54 6.14 9.14
CA SER A 41 4.96 6.90 10.32
C SER A 41 4.07 6.63 11.53
N TRP A 42 2.76 6.49 11.34
CA TRP A 42 1.83 6.15 12.41
C TRP A 42 2.12 4.77 13.00
N GLY A 43 2.12 3.71 12.17
CA GLY A 43 2.67 2.38 12.47
C GLY A 43 2.35 1.78 13.86
N LYS A 44 1.09 1.90 14.32
CA LYS A 44 0.64 1.36 15.62
C LYS A 44 0.03 -0.03 15.52
N ILE A 45 -0.93 -0.22 14.62
CA ILE A 45 -1.50 -1.53 14.27
C ILE A 45 -1.18 -1.86 12.80
N PRO A 46 -1.27 -3.12 12.37
CA PRO A 46 -1.05 -3.50 10.98
C PRO A 46 -1.88 -2.68 9.99
N VAL A 47 -1.23 -2.21 8.92
CA VAL A 47 -1.87 -1.47 7.85
C VAL A 47 -1.52 -2.10 6.52
N THR A 48 -2.55 -2.41 5.74
CA THR A 48 -2.45 -2.89 4.36
C THR A 48 -2.86 -1.77 3.41
N TYR A 49 -1.94 -1.38 2.54
CA TYR A 49 -2.15 -0.38 1.50
C TYR A 49 -2.65 -1.04 0.21
N ALA A 50 -3.74 -0.54 -0.35
CA ALA A 50 -4.31 -1.02 -1.60
C ALA A 50 -4.46 0.11 -2.62
N GLY A 51 -4.03 -0.12 -3.85
CA GLY A 51 -4.19 0.82 -4.97
C GLY A 51 -2.87 1.34 -5.52
N GLY A 52 -2.84 1.67 -6.82
CA GLY A 52 -1.71 2.37 -7.45
C GLY A 52 -0.44 1.56 -7.74
N VAL A 53 -0.25 0.36 -7.16
CA VAL A 53 0.94 -0.47 -7.42
C VAL A 53 0.86 -1.11 -8.80
N GLY A 54 1.72 -0.66 -9.72
CA GLY A 54 1.77 -1.13 -11.11
C GLY A 54 3.10 -1.74 -11.55
N ASN A 55 4.17 -1.56 -10.77
CA ASN A 55 5.50 -2.08 -11.08
C ASN A 55 6.36 -2.30 -9.80
N PHE A 56 7.58 -2.79 -9.96
CA PHE A 56 8.50 -3.04 -8.83
C PHE A 56 9.10 -1.77 -8.22
N ASP A 57 9.15 -0.65 -8.96
CA ASP A 57 9.59 0.63 -8.41
C ASP A 57 8.56 1.16 -7.40
N ASP A 58 7.26 0.99 -7.68
CA ASP A 58 6.19 1.30 -6.73
C ASP A 58 6.33 0.50 -5.43
N LEU A 59 6.64 -0.80 -5.53
CA LEU A 59 6.91 -1.65 -4.35
C LEU A 59 8.14 -1.16 -3.57
N THR A 60 9.21 -0.79 -4.26
CA THR A 60 10.42 -0.25 -3.63
C THR A 60 10.16 1.07 -2.93
N LYS A 61 9.39 1.97 -3.57
CA LYS A 61 8.96 3.23 -2.96
C LYS A 61 8.07 2.98 -1.76
N LEU A 62 7.07 2.11 -1.86
CA LEU A 62 6.18 1.76 -0.76
C LEU A 62 6.97 1.23 0.44
N ARG A 63 7.93 0.32 0.21
CA ARG A 63 8.82 -0.20 1.26
C ARG A 63 9.61 0.92 1.94
N LYS A 64 10.22 1.81 1.14
CA LYS A 64 11.04 2.93 1.65
C LYS A 64 10.22 3.96 2.41
N LEU A 65 9.13 4.44 1.82
CA LEU A 65 8.28 5.51 2.34
C LEU A 65 7.43 5.04 3.52
N GLY A 66 6.92 3.82 3.43
CA GLY A 66 6.18 3.13 4.48
C GLY A 66 7.07 2.56 5.59
N LYS A 67 8.39 2.81 5.55
CA LYS A 67 9.39 2.36 6.54
C LYS A 67 9.37 0.84 6.77
N ASN A 68 9.01 0.07 5.74
CA ASN A 68 8.81 -1.38 5.82
C ASN A 68 7.76 -1.81 6.87
N ARG A 69 6.78 -0.95 7.17
CA ARG A 69 5.71 -1.20 8.16
C ARG A 69 4.34 -1.42 7.54
N LEU A 70 4.25 -1.39 6.21
CA LEU A 70 2.99 -1.52 5.49
C LEU A 70 2.96 -2.82 4.69
N ASN A 71 1.83 -3.51 4.74
CA ASN A 71 1.50 -4.56 3.79
C ASN A 71 0.97 -3.93 2.51
N VAL A 72 0.94 -4.69 1.42
CA VAL A 72 0.50 -4.22 0.11
C VAL A 72 -0.45 -5.20 -0.56
N THR A 73 -1.48 -4.67 -1.21
CA THR A 73 -2.37 -5.43 -2.11
C THR A 73 -2.04 -5.09 -3.56
N ILE A 74 -1.75 -6.12 -4.36
CA ILE A 74 -1.58 -6.00 -5.81
C ILE A 74 -2.69 -6.80 -6.49
N GLY A 75 -3.50 -6.11 -7.30
CA GLY A 75 -4.60 -6.71 -8.06
C GLY A 75 -4.26 -6.80 -9.54
N SER A 76 -4.90 -5.97 -10.35
CA SER A 76 -4.84 -5.97 -11.82
C SER A 76 -3.44 -5.88 -12.43
N ALA A 77 -2.43 -5.40 -11.69
CA ALA A 77 -1.05 -5.34 -12.17
C ALA A 77 -0.36 -6.72 -12.22
N LEU A 78 -0.86 -7.73 -11.49
CA LEU A 78 -0.33 -9.09 -11.54
C LEU A 78 -0.65 -9.79 -12.87
N ASP A 79 0.29 -10.56 -13.38
CA ASP A 79 0.15 -11.41 -14.56
C ASP A 79 -1.01 -12.41 -14.46
N LEU A 80 -1.28 -12.92 -13.25
CA LEU A 80 -2.46 -13.76 -12.95
C LEU A 80 -3.80 -13.09 -13.29
N PHE A 81 -3.85 -11.76 -13.33
CA PHE A 81 -5.06 -10.96 -13.59
C PHE A 81 -4.97 -10.14 -14.88
N GLY A 82 -4.02 -10.47 -15.77
CA GLY A 82 -3.83 -9.80 -17.06
C GLY A 82 -2.90 -8.58 -17.04
N GLY A 83 -2.22 -8.34 -15.91
CA GLY A 83 -1.17 -7.32 -15.79
C GLY A 83 0.20 -7.80 -16.24
N THR A 84 1.24 -7.01 -15.96
CA THR A 84 2.62 -7.25 -16.41
C THR A 84 3.58 -7.64 -15.29
N MET A 85 3.18 -7.52 -14.02
CA MET A 85 4.00 -7.89 -12.88
C MET A 85 3.91 -9.40 -12.64
N SER A 86 5.05 -10.08 -12.68
CA SER A 86 5.07 -11.53 -12.43
C SER A 86 4.76 -11.87 -10.97
N TYR A 87 3.73 -12.68 -10.72
CA TYR A 87 3.36 -13.14 -9.39
C TYR A 87 4.52 -13.80 -8.62
N GLU A 88 5.30 -14.66 -9.28
CA GLU A 88 6.44 -15.33 -8.63
C GLU A 88 7.55 -14.34 -8.24
N LYS A 89 7.84 -13.35 -9.10
CA LYS A 89 8.82 -12.30 -8.76
C LYS A 89 8.34 -11.39 -7.63
N VAL A 90 7.03 -11.08 -7.58
CA VAL A 90 6.45 -10.32 -6.47
C VAL A 90 6.57 -11.10 -5.16
N LYS A 91 6.27 -12.41 -5.16
CA LYS A 91 6.45 -13.27 -3.98
C LYS A 91 7.90 -13.28 -3.49
N GLU A 92 8.87 -13.37 -4.40
CA GLU A 92 10.29 -13.31 -4.06
C GLU A 92 10.65 -11.97 -3.42
N PHE A 93 10.21 -10.86 -4.04
CA PHE A 93 10.44 -9.51 -3.53
C PHE A 93 9.87 -9.28 -2.12
N CYS A 94 8.68 -9.82 -1.83
CA CYS A 94 7.99 -9.62 -0.55
C CYS A 94 8.39 -10.62 0.55
N ARG A 95 9.26 -11.60 0.26
CA ARG A 95 9.73 -12.58 1.27
C ARG A 95 10.83 -12.04 2.19
N GLU A 96 11.43 -10.91 1.84
CA GLU A 96 12.52 -10.25 2.59
C GLU A 96 12.02 -9.11 3.48
#